data_AF-A0ABD5USG5-F1
#
_entry.id   AF-A0ABD5USG5-F1
#
_cell.length_a   1.000
_cell.length_b   1.000
_cell.length_c   1.000
_cell.angle_alpha   90.00
_cell.angle_beta   90.00
_cell.angle_gamma   90.00
#
_symmetry.space_group_name_H-M   'P 1'
#
loop_
_entity.id
_entity.type
_entity.pdbx_description
1 polymer ?
#
loop_
_entity_poly.entity_id
_entity_poly.type
_entity_poly.pdbx_seq_one_letter_code
_entity_poly.pdbx_strand_id
1 'polypeptide(L)'
;MIRERDVAPAWIRIGGIRRSGVAIDLRDVPESIEIEPPDLVSQLLAAIRPASGCRLDTRTGGVRRGAGEIDIDVDCVAPSTPMALDRVGSRGSLRSTFAAAARTIGWTSTAASELADRRLELSRLEVPTVEIEAARRRVAETGTDVDRLREEIATIRGELSTRRELEADPDPARERLAEATANLAETETVHIAARQELERARRRARHARDVRERRLRLEDEIGNLERAARRQLARRLSPVVHDRLAGLPVETAFPAETSPVESDEERVGDLRDTPLLAALAASAIAGRRAPVVSVSGGRSNLGDDPLDGAAASIARRFGYPIVRV
;
A
#
# COMPACT_ATOMS: atom_id res chain seq x y z
N MET A 1 23.14 25.99 -24.75
CA MET A 1 24.32 25.11 -24.60
C MET A 1 24.40 24.63 -23.14
N ILE A 2 23.78 23.51 -22.82
CA ILE A 2 23.75 22.96 -21.43
C ILE A 2 25.08 22.23 -21.19
N ARG A 3 25.87 22.67 -20.19
CA ARG A 3 27.15 22.04 -19.81
C ARG A 3 26.91 20.61 -19.31
N GLU A 4 27.79 19.68 -19.68
CA GLU A 4 27.89 18.38 -19.01
C GLU A 4 28.12 18.61 -17.52
N ARG A 5 27.37 17.90 -16.68
CA ARG A 5 27.60 17.94 -15.23
C ARG A 5 28.71 16.97 -14.89
N ASP A 6 29.55 17.36 -13.94
CA ASP A 6 30.49 16.43 -13.33
C ASP A 6 29.67 15.43 -12.49
N VAL A 7 29.66 14.17 -12.91
CA VAL A 7 28.87 13.11 -12.27
C VAL A 7 29.84 12.22 -11.52
N ALA A 8 29.68 12.16 -10.20
CA ALA A 8 30.43 11.24 -9.37
C ALA A 8 30.15 9.79 -9.83
N PRO A 9 31.18 9.00 -10.18
CA PRO A 9 30.98 7.61 -10.55
C PRO A 9 30.45 6.83 -9.33
N ALA A 10 29.59 5.85 -9.59
CA ALA A 10 29.24 4.85 -8.59
C ALA A 10 30.12 3.63 -8.75
N TRP A 11 30.31 2.85 -7.68
CA TRP A 11 30.78 1.47 -7.80
C TRP A 11 29.81 0.51 -7.12
N ILE A 12 29.70 -0.67 -7.72
CA ILE A 12 28.82 -1.74 -7.30
C ILE A 12 29.66 -3.00 -7.18
N ARG A 13 29.57 -3.68 -6.04
CA ARG A 13 30.15 -4.99 -5.80
C ARG A 13 29.04 -5.98 -5.51
N ILE A 14 29.02 -7.09 -6.23
CA ILE A 14 28.04 -8.17 -6.09
C ILE A 14 28.84 -9.47 -5.96
N GLY A 15 28.92 -10.01 -4.75
CA GLY A 15 29.84 -11.11 -4.46
C GLY A 15 31.29 -10.74 -4.81
N GLY A 16 31.89 -11.46 -5.77
CA GLY A 16 33.24 -11.20 -6.30
C GLY A 16 33.29 -10.25 -7.50
N ILE A 17 32.15 -9.87 -8.09
CA ILE A 17 32.09 -9.03 -9.28
C ILE A 17 32.10 -7.56 -8.85
N ARG A 18 32.94 -6.75 -9.49
CA ARG A 18 33.00 -5.30 -9.26
C ARG A 18 32.83 -4.54 -10.57
N ARG A 19 31.90 -3.58 -10.59
CA ARG A 19 31.69 -2.65 -11.70
C ARG A 19 31.73 -1.21 -11.17
N SER A 20 32.22 -0.27 -11.99
CA SER A 20 32.26 1.15 -11.63
C SER A 20 32.09 2.03 -12.85
N GLY A 21 31.41 3.17 -12.68
CA GLY A 21 31.22 4.15 -13.74
C GLY A 21 29.99 5.02 -13.54
N VAL A 22 29.69 5.84 -14.55
CA VAL A 22 28.45 6.63 -14.63
C VAL A 22 27.33 5.88 -15.36
N ALA A 23 27.68 4.87 -16.14
CA ALA A 23 26.77 3.88 -16.69
C ALA A 23 27.34 2.50 -16.36
N ILE A 24 26.59 1.73 -15.58
CA ILE A 24 26.99 0.41 -15.11
C ILE A 24 26.02 -0.60 -15.71
N ASP A 25 26.53 -1.53 -16.50
CA ASP A 25 25.74 -2.65 -17.03
C ASP A 25 25.94 -3.87 -16.13
N LEU A 26 24.82 -4.42 -15.64
CA LEU A 26 24.76 -5.61 -14.80
C LEU A 26 23.89 -6.70 -15.45
N ARG A 27 23.47 -6.56 -16.71
CA ARG A 27 22.59 -7.54 -17.38
C ARG A 27 23.24 -8.93 -17.49
N ASP A 28 24.57 -9.01 -17.49
CA ASP A 28 25.38 -10.23 -17.51
C ASP A 28 25.55 -10.88 -16.12
N VAL A 29 25.24 -10.14 -15.04
CA VAL A 29 25.51 -10.56 -13.67
C VAL A 29 24.52 -11.62 -13.16
N PRO A 30 23.20 -11.55 -13.38
CA PRO A 30 22.23 -12.56 -12.94
C PRO A 30 22.63 -14.00 -13.28
N GLU A 31 23.06 -14.23 -14.53
CA GLU A 31 23.52 -15.53 -15.02
C GLU A 31 24.80 -15.98 -14.33
N SER A 32 25.69 -15.05 -14.01
CA SER A 32 27.01 -15.34 -13.43
C SER A 32 26.96 -15.74 -11.95
N ILE A 33 25.88 -15.42 -11.25
CA ILE A 33 25.74 -15.66 -9.80
C ILE A 33 24.42 -16.34 -9.41
N GLU A 34 23.69 -16.88 -10.40
CA GLU A 34 22.43 -17.61 -10.20
C GLU A 34 21.38 -16.85 -9.37
N ILE A 35 21.21 -15.54 -9.65
CA ILE A 35 20.17 -14.72 -9.01
C ILE A 35 19.10 -14.32 -10.01
N GLU A 36 17.83 -14.39 -9.58
CA GLU A 36 16.72 -13.89 -10.38
C GLU A 36 16.79 -12.35 -10.52
N PRO A 37 16.61 -11.78 -11.73
CA PRO A 37 16.71 -10.33 -11.95
C PRO A 37 15.83 -9.47 -11.02
N PRO A 38 14.57 -9.86 -10.69
CA PRO A 38 13.75 -9.12 -9.72
C PRO A 38 14.37 -9.04 -8.32
N ASP A 39 15.07 -10.09 -7.89
CA ASP A 39 15.72 -10.16 -6.58
C ASP A 39 16.99 -9.31 -6.58
N LEU A 40 17.77 -9.36 -7.67
CA LEU A 40 18.92 -8.48 -7.85
C LEU A 40 18.52 -7.00 -7.81
N VAL A 41 17.46 -6.62 -8.52
CA VAL A 41 16.95 -5.24 -8.48
C VAL A 41 16.52 -4.84 -7.06
N SER A 42 15.85 -5.74 -6.34
CA SER A 42 15.37 -5.45 -4.98
C SER A 42 16.55 -5.26 -4.01
N GLN A 43 17.57 -6.11 -4.09
CA GLN A 43 18.79 -6.00 -3.28
C GLN A 43 19.60 -4.75 -3.65
N LEU A 44 19.74 -4.41 -4.94
CA LEU A 44 20.39 -3.17 -5.39
C LEU A 44 19.69 -1.92 -4.86
N LEU A 45 18.35 -1.87 -4.92
CA LEU A 45 17.59 -0.74 -4.38
C LEU A 45 17.74 -0.63 -2.86
N ALA A 46 17.79 -1.76 -2.15
CA ALA A 46 18.08 -1.77 -0.72
C ALA A 46 19.51 -1.30 -0.40
N ALA A 47 20.50 -1.62 -1.24
CA ALA A 47 21.88 -1.16 -1.10
C ALA A 47 22.06 0.33 -1.45
N ILE A 48 21.23 0.89 -2.35
CA ILE A 48 21.19 2.34 -2.65
C ILE A 48 20.49 3.13 -1.53
N ARG A 49 19.60 2.49 -0.76
CA ARG A 49 18.95 3.06 0.44
C ARG A 49 19.18 2.18 1.66
N PRO A 50 20.42 2.05 2.14
CA PRO A 50 20.63 1.27 3.35
C PRO A 50 19.91 1.98 4.50
N ALA A 51 19.27 1.21 5.38
CA ALA A 51 18.56 1.74 6.55
C ALA A 51 19.46 2.60 7.46
N SER A 52 20.79 2.45 7.32
CA SER A 52 21.83 3.19 8.02
C SER A 52 22.42 4.39 7.24
N GLY A 53 21.88 4.73 6.07
CA GLY A 53 22.38 5.79 5.18
C GLY A 53 23.59 5.36 4.34
N CYS A 54 23.68 5.81 3.08
CA CYS A 54 24.91 5.62 2.29
C CYS A 54 26.04 6.33 3.03
N ARG A 55 27.11 5.60 3.32
CA ARG A 55 28.22 6.12 4.11
C ARG A 55 28.98 7.14 3.26
N LEU A 56 28.69 8.43 3.46
CA LEU A 56 29.57 9.52 3.06
C LEU A 56 30.89 9.31 3.78
N ASP A 57 31.94 8.97 3.04
CA ASP A 57 33.32 8.83 3.53
C ASP A 57 33.52 7.89 4.73
N THR A 58 33.82 6.63 4.45
CA THR A 58 34.99 5.90 4.99
C THR A 58 34.82 4.40 4.76
N ARG A 59 35.92 3.78 4.29
CA ARG A 59 36.08 2.34 4.09
C ARG A 59 35.52 1.53 5.27
N THR A 60 35.04 0.32 4.95
CA THR A 60 34.63 -0.79 5.84
C THR A 60 33.31 -0.69 6.61
N GLY A 61 32.27 -1.33 6.07
CA GLY A 61 31.08 -1.70 6.85
C GLY A 61 30.04 -2.47 6.06
N GLY A 62 30.38 -3.67 5.57
CA GLY A 62 29.42 -4.57 4.95
C GLY A 62 28.40 -5.08 5.97
N VAL A 63 27.11 -4.92 5.69
CA VAL A 63 26.05 -5.50 6.48
C VAL A 63 25.91 -6.97 6.06
N ARG A 64 26.46 -7.89 6.85
CA ARG A 64 26.21 -9.32 6.64
C ARG A 64 24.77 -9.63 7.05
N ARG A 65 23.93 -10.02 6.10
CA ARG A 65 22.67 -10.74 6.36
C ARG A 65 22.77 -12.13 5.73
N GLY A 66 22.27 -13.13 6.48
CA GLY A 66 21.90 -14.49 6.07
C GLY A 66 22.85 -15.32 5.20
N ALA A 67 23.18 -16.53 5.63
CA ALA A 67 23.77 -17.54 4.76
C ALA A 67 22.81 -17.84 3.59
N GLY A 68 23.17 -17.40 2.38
CA GLY A 68 22.36 -17.50 1.16
C GLY A 68 22.06 -16.15 0.47
N GLU A 69 22.41 -15.02 1.09
CA GLU A 69 22.21 -13.67 0.51
C GLU A 69 23.52 -13.21 -0.17
N ILE A 70 23.46 -12.85 -1.44
CA ILE A 70 24.59 -12.29 -2.18
C ILE A 70 24.95 -10.93 -1.57
N ASP A 71 26.21 -10.75 -1.17
CA ASP A 71 26.68 -9.49 -0.60
C ASP A 71 26.75 -8.41 -1.70
N ILE A 72 25.81 -7.46 -1.66
CA ILE A 72 25.72 -6.31 -2.57
C ILE A 72 26.11 -5.04 -1.82
N ASP A 73 27.12 -4.34 -2.35
CA ASP A 73 27.65 -3.10 -1.80
C ASP A 73 27.68 -2.03 -2.88
N VAL A 74 27.12 -0.85 -2.58
CA VAL A 74 26.98 0.27 -3.50
C VAL A 74 27.50 1.53 -2.83
N ASP A 75 28.57 2.08 -3.38
CA ASP A 75 29.08 3.38 -2.95
C ASP A 75 28.57 4.46 -3.90
N CYS A 76 27.81 5.37 -3.31
CA CYS A 76 27.16 6.44 -4.03
C CYS A 76 26.70 7.55 -3.08
N VAL A 77 26.33 8.68 -3.67
CA VAL A 77 25.63 9.75 -2.94
C VAL A 77 24.26 9.23 -2.50
N ALA A 78 23.91 9.42 -1.23
CA ALA A 78 22.60 9.02 -0.70
C ALA A 78 21.46 9.73 -1.44
N PRO A 79 20.36 9.02 -1.76
CA PRO A 79 19.22 9.64 -2.43
C PRO A 79 18.45 10.59 -1.49
N SER A 80 18.36 11.87 -1.86
CA SER A 80 17.49 12.86 -1.19
C SER A 80 16.05 12.87 -1.70
N THR A 81 15.78 12.18 -2.81
CA THR A 81 14.47 12.15 -3.48
C THR A 81 13.63 10.95 -3.02
N PRO A 82 12.33 10.85 -3.35
CA PRO A 82 11.49 9.69 -3.02
C PRO A 82 11.89 8.40 -3.76
N MET A 83 11.54 7.24 -3.20
CA MET A 83 11.84 5.91 -3.78
C MET A 83 11.26 5.69 -5.17
N ALA A 84 10.15 6.36 -5.49
CA ALA A 84 9.51 6.29 -6.80
C ALA A 84 10.40 6.77 -7.96
N LEU A 85 11.55 7.39 -7.67
CA LEU A 85 12.54 7.87 -8.65
C LEU A 85 13.81 7.01 -8.71
N ASP A 86 13.91 5.95 -7.88
CA ASP A 86 15.11 5.09 -7.82
C ASP A 86 15.15 4.07 -8.96
N ARG A 87 13.98 3.71 -9.51
CA ARG A 87 13.81 2.65 -10.50
C ARG A 87 12.99 3.12 -11.68
N VAL A 88 13.43 2.79 -12.89
CA VAL A 88 12.75 3.08 -14.17
C VAL A 88 12.63 1.81 -15.01
N GLY A 89 11.73 1.80 -16.00
CA GLY A 89 11.52 0.65 -16.91
C GLY A 89 10.70 -0.52 -16.33
N SER A 90 10.31 -0.47 -15.06
CA SER A 90 9.43 -1.46 -14.41
C SER A 90 7.95 -1.07 -14.46
N ARG A 91 7.05 -1.95 -13.96
CA ARG A 91 5.57 -1.81 -13.93
C ARG A 91 4.99 -0.52 -13.29
N GLY A 92 5.82 0.43 -12.86
CA GLY A 92 5.39 1.74 -12.40
C GLY A 92 4.86 2.60 -13.55
N SER A 93 3.74 3.31 -13.32
CA SER A 93 3.23 4.23 -14.34
C SER A 93 4.14 5.45 -14.50
N LEU A 94 4.42 5.89 -15.73
CA LEU A 94 5.17 7.14 -15.99
C LEU A 94 4.55 8.34 -15.23
N ARG A 95 3.22 8.34 -15.11
CA ARG A 95 2.45 9.32 -14.34
C ARG A 95 2.85 9.36 -12.86
N SER A 96 3.11 8.21 -12.22
CA SER A 96 3.58 8.19 -10.83
C SER A 96 4.98 8.77 -10.68
N THR A 97 5.88 8.48 -11.62
CA THR A 97 7.23 9.05 -11.65
C THR A 97 7.18 10.57 -11.81
N PHE A 98 6.38 11.06 -12.75
CA PHE A 98 6.24 12.51 -12.96
C PHE A 98 5.62 13.20 -11.75
N ALA A 99 4.57 12.62 -11.16
CA ALA A 99 3.98 13.18 -9.95
C ALA A 99 4.97 13.19 -8.77
N ALA A 100 5.84 12.18 -8.64
CA ALA A 100 6.89 12.15 -7.62
C ALA A 100 7.95 13.24 -7.87
N ALA A 101 8.40 13.39 -9.11
CA ALA A 101 9.35 14.44 -9.50
C ALA A 101 8.79 15.84 -9.25
N ALA A 102 7.55 16.09 -9.68
CA ALA A 102 6.85 17.36 -9.46
C ALA A 102 6.75 17.72 -7.97
N ARG A 103 6.42 16.76 -7.10
CA ARG A 103 6.40 17.01 -5.65
C ARG A 103 7.78 17.30 -5.08
N THR A 104 8.82 16.63 -5.60
CA THR A 104 10.20 16.84 -5.14
C THR A 104 10.69 18.26 -5.42
N ILE A 105 10.24 18.87 -6.53
CA ILE A 105 10.51 20.28 -6.85
C ILE A 105 9.52 21.26 -6.20
N GLY A 106 8.69 20.80 -5.25
CA GLY A 106 7.79 21.62 -4.47
C GLY A 106 6.40 21.88 -5.08
N TRP A 107 6.04 21.21 -6.19
CA TRP A 107 4.71 21.39 -6.77
C TRP A 107 3.64 20.62 -6.01
N THR A 108 2.51 21.27 -5.80
CA THR A 108 1.33 20.72 -5.15
C THR A 108 0.16 20.66 -6.12
N SER A 109 -0.74 19.68 -5.90
CA SER A 109 -2.01 19.59 -6.63
C SER A 109 -3.05 20.50 -5.97
N THR A 110 -4.04 20.96 -6.73
CA THR A 110 -5.20 21.67 -6.17
C THR A 110 -5.99 20.80 -5.19
N ALA A 111 -5.97 19.48 -5.37
CA ALA A 111 -6.58 18.50 -4.46
C ALA A 111 -5.81 18.27 -3.15
N ALA A 112 -4.70 18.97 -2.88
CA ALA A 112 -3.84 18.68 -1.74
C ALA A 112 -4.51 18.95 -0.38
N SER A 113 -5.24 20.07 -0.26
CA SER A 113 -5.98 20.41 0.97
C SER A 113 -7.10 19.40 1.22
N GLU A 114 -7.93 19.16 0.20
CA GLU A 114 -9.05 18.22 0.30
C GLU A 114 -8.56 16.80 0.66
N LEU A 115 -7.44 16.37 0.08
CA LEU A 115 -6.84 15.07 0.42
C LEU A 115 -6.39 15.02 1.89
N ALA A 116 -5.83 16.11 2.43
CA ALA A 116 -5.45 16.19 3.83
C ALA A 116 -6.68 16.14 4.75
N ASP A 117 -7.74 16.88 4.39
CA ASP A 117 -9.00 16.92 5.14
C ASP A 117 -9.68 15.55 5.17
N ARG A 118 -9.76 14.85 4.04
CA ARG A 118 -10.34 13.49 3.96
C ARG A 118 -9.54 12.46 4.72
N ARG A 119 -8.21 12.54 4.70
CA ARG A 119 -7.34 11.66 5.51
C ARG A 119 -7.52 11.91 7.01
N LEU A 120 -7.67 13.18 7.40
CA LEU A 120 -7.97 13.53 8.79
C LEU A 120 -9.35 13.01 9.20
N GLU A 121 -10.36 13.16 8.35
CA GLU A 121 -11.70 12.60 8.57
C GLU A 121 -11.65 11.07 8.74
N LEU A 122 -10.94 10.37 7.85
CA LEU A 122 -10.74 8.92 7.93
C LEU A 122 -10.04 8.51 9.23
N SER A 123 -9.03 9.26 9.67
CA SER A 123 -8.28 8.97 10.90
C SER A 123 -9.12 9.09 12.18
N ARG A 124 -10.21 9.86 12.13
CA ARG A 124 -11.14 10.06 13.26
C ARG A 124 -12.24 9.00 13.32
N LEU A 125 -12.36 8.13 12.31
CA LEU A 125 -13.37 7.08 12.32
C LEU A 125 -12.88 5.85 13.07
N GLU A 126 -13.55 5.55 14.18
CA GLU A 126 -13.36 4.33 14.97
C GLU A 126 -14.52 3.38 14.74
N VAL A 127 -14.22 2.16 14.28
CA VAL A 127 -15.24 1.12 14.05
C VAL A 127 -15.43 0.33 15.36
N PRO A 128 -16.63 0.33 15.96
CA PRO A 128 -16.89 -0.45 17.16
C PRO A 128 -16.82 -1.96 16.90
N THR A 129 -16.24 -2.71 17.83
CA THR A 129 -16.32 -4.18 17.89
C THR A 129 -17.61 -4.60 18.59
N VAL A 130 -18.34 -5.57 18.04
CA VAL A 130 -19.67 -5.95 18.55
C VAL A 130 -19.88 -7.47 18.54
N GLU A 131 -20.06 -8.04 19.72
CA GLU A 131 -20.32 -9.48 19.93
C GLU A 131 -21.81 -9.82 19.90
N ILE A 132 -22.41 -9.79 18.71
CA ILE A 132 -23.85 -10.09 18.56
C ILE A 132 -24.17 -11.56 18.81
N GLU A 133 -23.26 -12.48 18.45
CA GLU A 133 -23.48 -13.91 18.59
C GLU A 133 -23.50 -14.36 20.05
N ALA A 134 -22.63 -13.80 20.89
CA ALA A 134 -22.65 -14.04 22.32
C ALA A 134 -24.00 -13.62 22.95
N ALA A 135 -24.52 -12.44 22.58
CA ALA A 135 -25.80 -11.96 23.07
C ALA A 135 -26.99 -12.82 22.57
N ARG A 136 -26.93 -13.32 21.31
CA ARG A 136 -27.94 -14.25 20.78
C ARG A 136 -27.96 -15.56 21.54
N ARG A 137 -26.78 -16.13 21.80
CA ARG A 137 -26.63 -17.38 22.54
C ARG A 137 -27.23 -17.26 23.94
N ARG A 138 -26.91 -16.20 24.67
CA ARG A 138 -27.46 -15.95 26.01
C ARG A 138 -28.99 -15.85 26.03
N VAL A 139 -29.60 -15.20 25.02
CA VAL A 139 -31.07 -15.15 24.90
C VAL A 139 -31.66 -16.54 24.67
N ALA A 140 -31.01 -17.39 23.87
CA ALA A 140 -31.46 -18.75 23.63
C ALA A 140 -31.36 -19.61 24.90
N GLU A 141 -30.20 -19.60 25.58
CA GLU A 141 -29.96 -20.34 26.82
C GLU A 141 -30.98 -19.97 27.90
N THR A 142 -31.11 -18.68 28.20
CA THR A 142 -32.08 -18.20 29.20
C THR A 142 -33.53 -18.46 28.80
N GLY A 143 -33.83 -18.52 27.51
CA GLY A 143 -35.16 -18.90 27.02
C GLY A 143 -35.46 -20.38 27.28
N THR A 144 -34.50 -21.27 27.01
CA THR A 144 -34.60 -22.70 27.32
C THR A 144 -34.78 -22.95 28.83
N ASP A 145 -34.08 -22.18 29.68
CA ASP A 145 -34.25 -22.29 31.14
C ASP A 145 -35.66 -21.87 31.60
N VAL A 146 -36.21 -20.79 31.03
CA VAL A 146 -37.59 -20.35 31.29
C VAL A 146 -38.59 -21.44 30.88
N ASP A 147 -38.43 -22.02 29.69
CA ASP A 147 -39.34 -23.05 29.19
C ASP A 147 -39.28 -24.33 30.06
N ARG A 148 -38.08 -24.74 30.48
CA ARG A 148 -37.90 -25.87 31.41
C ARG A 148 -38.62 -25.67 32.74
N LEU A 149 -38.50 -24.47 33.34
CA LEU A 149 -39.16 -24.16 34.60
C LEU A 149 -40.70 -24.10 34.47
N ARG A 150 -41.21 -23.63 33.32
CA ARG A 150 -42.66 -23.66 33.03
C ARG A 150 -43.19 -25.09 32.92
N GLU A 151 -42.46 -25.97 32.27
CA GLU A 151 -42.79 -27.40 32.18
C GLU A 151 -42.76 -28.08 33.57
N GLU A 152 -41.76 -27.77 34.39
CA GLU A 152 -41.66 -28.24 35.77
C GLU A 152 -42.86 -27.79 36.62
N ILE A 153 -43.24 -26.52 36.55
CA ILE A 153 -44.42 -25.98 37.24
C ILE A 153 -45.70 -26.69 36.77
N ALA A 154 -45.85 -26.97 35.47
CA ALA A 154 -47.01 -27.69 34.95
C ALA A 154 -47.08 -29.11 35.52
N THR A 155 -45.95 -29.81 35.58
CA THR A 155 -45.83 -31.14 36.20
C THR A 155 -46.21 -31.11 37.67
N ILE A 156 -45.64 -30.19 38.47
CA ILE A 156 -45.94 -30.06 39.90
C ILE A 156 -47.42 -29.74 40.14
N ARG A 157 -48.04 -28.89 39.29
CA ARG A 157 -49.47 -28.60 39.36
C ARG A 157 -50.32 -29.84 39.07
N GLY A 158 -49.92 -30.67 38.12
CA GLY A 158 -50.54 -31.97 37.86
C GLY A 158 -50.48 -32.89 39.08
N GLU A 159 -49.29 -33.07 39.66
CA GLU A 159 -49.08 -33.86 40.88
C GLU A 159 -49.91 -33.36 42.06
N LEU A 160 -50.00 -32.04 42.24
CA LEU A 160 -50.81 -31.41 43.30
C LEU A 160 -52.30 -31.69 43.12
N SER A 161 -52.81 -31.75 41.87
CA SER A 161 -54.19 -32.16 41.59
C SER A 161 -54.41 -33.62 41.99
N THR A 162 -53.54 -34.52 41.53
CA THR A 162 -53.65 -35.95 41.84
C THR A 162 -53.58 -36.24 43.34
N ARG A 163 -52.70 -35.56 44.09
CA ARG A 163 -52.64 -35.71 45.55
C ARG A 163 -53.93 -35.27 46.25
N ARG A 164 -54.57 -34.19 45.77
CA ARG A 164 -55.86 -33.74 46.31
C ARG A 164 -56.97 -34.73 46.01
N GLU A 165 -56.98 -35.31 44.81
CA GLU A 165 -57.94 -36.34 44.40
C GLU A 165 -57.80 -37.62 45.24
N LEU A 166 -56.57 -37.97 45.62
CA LEU A 166 -56.25 -39.14 46.45
C LEU A 166 -56.27 -38.87 47.96
N GLU A 167 -56.69 -37.67 48.39
CA GLU A 167 -56.65 -37.21 49.80
C GLU A 167 -55.28 -37.38 50.49
N ALA A 168 -54.20 -37.35 49.70
CA ALA A 168 -52.83 -37.42 50.18
C ALA A 168 -52.30 -36.03 50.58
N ASP A 169 -51.29 -35.98 51.47
CA ASP A 169 -50.68 -34.73 51.93
C ASP A 169 -50.15 -33.87 50.74
N PRO A 170 -50.74 -32.70 50.49
CA PRO A 170 -50.35 -31.81 49.39
C PRO A 170 -49.16 -30.89 49.71
N ASP A 171 -48.75 -30.75 50.98
CA ASP A 171 -47.78 -29.72 51.40
C ASP A 171 -46.41 -29.84 50.70
N PRO A 172 -45.83 -31.04 50.53
CA PRO A 172 -44.56 -31.19 49.79
C PRO A 172 -44.64 -30.75 48.32
N ALA A 173 -45.82 -30.85 47.68
CA ALA A 173 -46.01 -30.37 46.32
C ALA A 173 -46.23 -28.84 46.27
N ARG A 174 -46.80 -28.25 47.32
CA ARG A 174 -46.96 -26.79 47.45
C ARG A 174 -45.62 -26.09 47.63
N GLU A 175 -44.73 -26.64 48.47
CA GLU A 175 -43.40 -26.09 48.69
C GLU A 175 -42.58 -26.09 47.40
N ARG A 176 -42.52 -27.24 46.68
CA ARG A 176 -41.87 -27.32 45.37
C ARG A 176 -42.48 -26.35 44.34
N LEU A 177 -43.80 -26.18 44.34
CA LEU A 177 -44.46 -25.22 43.45
C LEU A 177 -44.04 -23.78 43.75
N ALA A 178 -43.94 -23.41 45.04
CA ALA A 178 -43.52 -22.08 45.46
C ALA A 178 -42.05 -21.82 45.05
N GLU A 179 -41.16 -22.80 45.28
CA GLU A 179 -39.76 -22.73 44.87
C GLU A 179 -39.60 -22.62 43.34
N ALA A 180 -40.27 -23.49 42.57
CA ALA A 180 -40.21 -23.45 41.11
C ALA A 180 -40.76 -22.13 40.54
N THR A 181 -41.79 -21.55 41.17
CA THR A 181 -42.33 -20.24 40.78
C THR A 181 -41.36 -19.10 41.08
N ALA A 182 -40.66 -19.13 42.22
CA ALA A 182 -39.62 -18.16 42.54
C ALA A 182 -38.47 -18.23 41.53
N ASN A 183 -37.98 -19.45 41.25
CA ASN A 183 -36.93 -19.69 40.25
C ASN A 183 -37.34 -19.22 38.84
N LEU A 184 -38.62 -19.41 38.46
CA LEU A 184 -39.15 -18.91 37.19
C LEU A 184 -39.08 -17.38 37.14
N ALA A 185 -39.52 -16.67 38.18
CA ALA A 185 -39.51 -15.21 38.20
C ALA A 185 -38.08 -14.63 38.09
N GLU A 186 -37.11 -15.25 38.77
CA GLU A 186 -35.70 -14.89 38.66
C GLU A 186 -35.17 -15.12 37.25
N THR A 187 -35.43 -16.30 36.68
CA THR A 187 -34.96 -16.68 35.33
C THR A 187 -35.61 -15.81 34.24
N GLU A 188 -36.90 -15.48 34.37
CA GLU A 188 -37.58 -14.55 33.46
C GLU A 188 -36.94 -13.15 33.49
N THR A 189 -36.51 -12.69 34.67
CA THR A 189 -35.77 -11.42 34.79
C THR A 189 -34.43 -11.48 34.07
N VAL A 190 -33.68 -12.57 34.23
CA VAL A 190 -32.42 -12.81 33.50
C VAL A 190 -32.65 -12.87 31.99
N HIS A 191 -33.72 -13.53 31.53
CA HIS A 191 -34.09 -13.61 30.12
C HIS A 191 -34.43 -12.23 29.54
N ILE A 192 -35.19 -11.40 30.28
CA ILE A 192 -35.49 -10.01 29.88
C ILE A 192 -34.19 -9.21 29.75
N ALA A 193 -33.27 -9.31 30.71
CA ALA A 193 -31.98 -8.65 30.66
C ALA A 193 -31.16 -9.07 29.43
N ALA A 194 -31.11 -10.38 29.14
CA ALA A 194 -30.43 -10.93 27.96
C ALA A 194 -31.03 -10.37 26.65
N ARG A 195 -32.37 -10.28 26.54
CA ARG A 195 -33.04 -9.71 25.37
C ARG A 195 -32.67 -8.23 25.17
N GLN A 196 -32.64 -7.45 26.24
CA GLN A 196 -32.24 -6.05 26.16
C GLN A 196 -30.77 -5.90 25.77
N GLU A 197 -29.88 -6.77 26.27
CA GLU A 197 -28.47 -6.82 25.86
C GLU A 197 -28.34 -7.10 24.37
N LEU A 198 -29.06 -8.09 23.85
CA LEU A 198 -29.11 -8.40 22.42
C LEU A 198 -29.61 -7.22 21.58
N GLU A 199 -30.62 -6.50 22.06
CA GLU A 199 -31.13 -5.31 21.35
C GLU A 199 -30.08 -4.19 21.30
N ARG A 200 -29.38 -3.92 22.41
CA ARG A 200 -28.25 -2.98 22.46
C ARG A 200 -27.13 -3.44 21.52
N ALA A 201 -26.79 -4.72 21.51
CA ALA A 201 -25.80 -5.29 20.60
C ALA A 201 -26.21 -5.12 19.13
N ARG A 202 -27.48 -5.34 18.78
CA ARG A 202 -28.01 -5.10 17.42
C ARG A 202 -27.88 -3.63 17.01
N ARG A 203 -28.22 -2.69 17.90
CA ARG A 203 -28.04 -1.25 17.63
C ARG A 203 -26.58 -0.90 17.37
N ARG A 204 -25.67 -1.37 18.23
CA ARG A 204 -24.22 -1.19 18.03
C ARG A 204 -23.71 -1.83 16.74
N ALA A 205 -24.20 -3.02 16.38
CA ALA A 205 -23.78 -3.71 15.16
C ALA A 205 -24.22 -2.97 13.89
N ARG A 206 -25.41 -2.34 13.91
CA ARG A 206 -25.86 -1.44 12.82
C ARG A 206 -24.95 -0.22 12.72
N HIS A 207 -24.74 0.48 13.83
CA HIS A 207 -23.83 1.63 13.85
C HIS A 207 -22.41 1.28 13.37
N ALA A 208 -21.87 0.14 13.81
CA ALA A 208 -20.56 -0.34 13.35
C ALA A 208 -20.52 -0.64 11.85
N ARG A 209 -21.63 -1.13 11.26
CA ARG A 209 -21.76 -1.29 9.81
C ARG A 209 -21.76 0.07 9.10
N ASP A 210 -22.53 1.04 9.60
CA ASP A 210 -22.61 2.37 9.00
C ASP A 210 -21.25 3.09 9.03
N VAL A 211 -20.51 2.97 10.13
CA VAL A 211 -19.15 3.52 10.24
C VAL A 211 -18.18 2.83 9.28
N ARG A 212 -18.25 1.50 9.13
CA ARG A 212 -17.43 0.78 8.12
C ARG A 212 -17.75 1.23 6.70
N GLU A 213 -19.03 1.41 6.38
CA GLU A 213 -19.44 1.89 5.07
C GLU A 213 -18.91 3.30 4.80
N ARG A 214 -19.04 4.21 5.77
CA ARG A 214 -18.46 5.56 5.66
C ARG A 214 -16.95 5.52 5.47
N ARG A 215 -16.25 4.64 6.20
CA ARG A 215 -14.81 4.44 6.08
C ARG A 215 -14.42 4.02 4.65
N LEU A 216 -15.10 3.03 4.09
CA LEU A 216 -14.84 2.56 2.72
C LEU A 216 -15.08 3.65 1.67
N ARG A 217 -16.14 4.45 1.83
CA ARG A 217 -16.40 5.60 0.94
C ARG A 217 -15.27 6.63 0.99
N LEU A 218 -14.82 7.00 2.19
CA LEU A 218 -13.69 7.93 2.36
C LEU A 218 -12.39 7.38 1.77
N GLU A 219 -12.10 6.08 1.96
CA GLU A 219 -10.93 5.43 1.37
C GLU A 219 -10.97 5.49 -0.17
N ASP A 220 -12.14 5.28 -0.79
CA ASP A 220 -12.29 5.42 -2.25
C ASP A 220 -12.17 6.89 -2.71
N GLU A 221 -12.82 7.83 -2.02
CA GLU A 221 -12.69 9.27 -2.29
C GLU A 221 -11.22 9.73 -2.22
N ILE A 222 -10.49 9.31 -1.20
CA ILE A 222 -9.04 9.54 -1.07
C ILE A 222 -8.31 8.94 -2.28
N GLY A 223 -8.61 7.70 -2.65
CA GLY A 223 -8.03 7.05 -3.83
C GLY A 223 -8.30 7.82 -5.13
N ASN A 224 -9.52 8.34 -5.29
CA ASN A 224 -9.93 9.17 -6.43
C ASN A 224 -9.16 10.49 -6.47
N LEU A 225 -9.06 11.20 -5.33
CA LEU A 225 -8.31 12.44 -5.17
C LEU A 225 -6.81 12.24 -5.43
N GLU A 226 -6.21 11.17 -4.92
CA GLU A 226 -4.81 10.85 -5.18
C GLU A 226 -4.53 10.59 -6.67
N ARG A 227 -5.44 9.88 -7.34
CA ARG A 227 -5.35 9.64 -8.79
C ARG A 227 -5.49 10.96 -9.55
N ALA A 228 -6.40 11.85 -9.17
CA ALA A 228 -6.56 13.18 -9.76
C ALA A 228 -5.31 14.06 -9.55
N ALA A 229 -4.80 14.12 -8.32
CA ALA A 229 -3.58 14.84 -7.97
C ALA A 229 -2.37 14.36 -8.79
N ARG A 230 -2.21 13.03 -8.93
CA ARG A 230 -1.16 12.44 -9.76
C ARG A 230 -1.31 12.83 -11.23
N ARG A 231 -2.53 12.78 -11.78
CA ARG A 231 -2.78 13.21 -13.18
C ARG A 231 -2.42 14.68 -13.39
N GLN A 232 -2.87 15.56 -12.50
CA GLN A 232 -2.60 17.00 -12.60
C GLN A 232 -1.10 17.30 -12.56
N LEU A 233 -0.37 16.74 -11.58
CA LEU A 233 1.06 16.93 -11.45
C LEU A 233 1.83 16.38 -12.65
N ALA A 234 1.44 15.19 -13.14
CA ALA A 234 2.05 14.59 -14.32
C ALA A 234 1.83 15.44 -15.58
N ARG A 235 0.61 15.93 -15.82
CA ARG A 235 0.30 16.84 -16.93
C ARG A 235 1.15 18.10 -16.87
N ARG A 236 1.25 18.73 -15.69
CA ARG A 236 2.03 19.96 -15.52
C ARG A 236 3.54 19.76 -15.75
N LEU A 237 4.08 18.57 -15.42
CA LEU A 237 5.51 18.27 -15.60
C LEU A 237 5.85 17.83 -17.03
N SER A 238 4.88 17.30 -17.78
CA SER A 238 5.08 16.74 -19.12
C SER A 238 5.83 17.69 -20.08
N PRO A 239 5.48 18.99 -20.19
CA PRO A 239 6.21 19.92 -21.05
C PRO A 239 7.68 20.09 -20.64
N VAL A 240 7.95 20.16 -19.33
CA VAL A 240 9.32 20.30 -18.81
C VAL A 240 10.17 19.07 -19.12
N VAL A 241 9.57 17.88 -19.05
CA VAL A 241 10.24 16.63 -19.44
C VAL A 241 10.51 16.62 -20.94
N HIS A 242 9.52 17.00 -21.75
CA HIS A 242 9.67 17.07 -23.21
C HIS A 242 10.82 18.00 -23.61
N ASP A 243 10.87 19.22 -23.06
CA ASP A 243 11.95 20.17 -23.30
C ASP A 243 13.32 19.62 -22.87
N ARG A 244 13.35 18.84 -21.79
CA ARG A 244 14.58 18.20 -21.31
C ARG A 244 15.07 17.11 -22.26
N LEU A 245 14.16 16.35 -22.86
CA LEU A 245 14.46 15.27 -23.81
C LEU A 245 14.90 15.82 -25.16
N ALA A 246 14.27 16.89 -25.65
CA ALA A 246 14.63 17.53 -26.93
C ALA A 246 16.10 17.99 -26.98
N GLY A 247 16.74 18.18 -25.81
CA GLY A 247 18.16 18.52 -25.71
C GLY A 247 19.13 17.33 -25.61
N LEU A 248 18.68 16.09 -25.83
CA LEU A 248 19.52 14.89 -25.82
C LEU A 248 20.09 14.57 -27.21
N PRO A 249 21.36 14.14 -27.31
CA PRO A 249 21.97 13.68 -28.55
C PRO A 249 21.61 12.21 -28.81
N VAL A 250 20.32 11.92 -28.84
CA VAL A 250 19.78 10.58 -29.15
C VAL A 250 18.79 10.80 -30.29
N GLU A 251 18.81 9.94 -31.30
CA GLU A 251 17.72 9.85 -32.29
C GLU A 251 16.47 9.33 -31.58
N THR A 252 15.86 10.20 -30.78
CA THR A 252 14.54 9.94 -30.24
C THR A 252 13.57 10.14 -31.39
N ALA A 253 12.79 9.10 -31.70
CA ALA A 253 11.65 9.17 -32.62
C ALA A 253 10.56 10.07 -32.04
N PHE A 254 10.82 11.37 -31.91
CA PHE A 254 9.79 12.37 -31.78
C PHE A 254 9.45 12.79 -33.22
N PRO A 255 8.28 12.42 -33.77
CA PRO A 255 7.89 12.96 -35.06
C PRO A 255 7.91 14.49 -34.95
N ALA A 256 8.75 15.14 -35.76
CA ALA A 256 8.99 16.58 -35.75
C ALA A 256 7.81 17.42 -36.27
N GLU A 257 6.63 16.80 -36.44
CA GLU A 257 5.41 17.48 -36.86
C GLU A 257 4.51 17.71 -35.64
N THR A 258 4.87 18.70 -34.83
CA THR A 258 3.96 19.29 -33.85
C THR A 258 2.81 19.98 -34.57
N SER A 259 1.76 19.22 -34.87
CA SER A 259 0.41 19.79 -34.99
C SER A 259 0.08 20.52 -33.69
N PRO A 260 -0.71 21.62 -33.68
CA PRO A 260 -1.17 22.24 -32.45
C PRO A 260 -2.07 21.24 -31.70
N VAL A 261 -1.47 20.46 -30.80
CA VAL A 261 -2.17 19.41 -30.06
C VAL A 261 -3.25 20.06 -29.19
N GLU A 262 -4.51 19.70 -29.46
CA GLU A 262 -5.71 20.31 -28.85
C GLU A 262 -5.98 19.82 -27.41
N SER A 263 -5.15 18.95 -26.83
CA SER A 263 -5.32 18.55 -25.42
C SER A 263 -4.04 18.18 -24.66
N ASP A 264 -3.98 18.55 -23.38
CA ASP A 264 -2.88 18.23 -22.46
C ASP A 264 -2.73 16.72 -22.15
N GLU A 265 -3.73 15.89 -22.49
CA GLU A 265 -3.68 14.44 -22.29
C GLU A 265 -2.83 13.73 -23.34
N GLU A 266 -2.80 14.28 -24.55
CA GLU A 266 -2.12 13.73 -25.73
C GLU A 266 -0.61 13.96 -25.64
N ARG A 267 -0.15 15.10 -25.06
CA ARG A 267 1.27 15.35 -24.74
C ARG A 267 1.90 14.37 -23.75
N VAL A 268 1.12 13.78 -22.84
CA VAL A 268 1.60 12.68 -21.97
C VAL A 268 1.61 11.36 -22.74
N GLY A 269 0.82 11.26 -23.81
CA GLY A 269 0.82 10.18 -24.79
C GLY A 269 2.13 10.11 -25.57
N ASP A 270 2.65 11.24 -26.06
CA ASP A 270 3.89 11.31 -26.85
C ASP A 270 5.12 10.78 -26.09
N LEU A 271 5.15 10.95 -24.77
CA LEU A 271 6.23 10.43 -23.90
C LEU A 271 6.09 8.93 -23.58
N ARG A 272 5.01 8.27 -24.02
CA ARG A 272 4.83 6.81 -23.86
C ARG A 272 5.68 6.00 -24.82
N ASP A 273 6.09 6.60 -25.94
CA ASP A 273 6.94 5.93 -26.92
C ASP A 273 8.42 5.90 -26.47
N THR A 274 8.78 6.74 -25.49
CA THR A 274 10.10 6.75 -24.84
C THR A 274 10.01 6.76 -23.30
N PRO A 275 9.30 5.79 -22.68
CA PRO A 275 8.91 5.86 -21.27
C PRO A 275 10.12 5.77 -20.33
N LEU A 276 11.18 5.08 -20.75
CA LEU A 276 12.43 4.95 -20.01
C LEU A 276 13.17 6.30 -19.93
N LEU A 277 13.39 6.96 -21.07
CA LEU A 277 14.06 8.26 -21.14
C LEU A 277 13.25 9.34 -20.42
N ALA A 278 11.92 9.33 -20.58
CA ALA A 278 11.02 10.25 -19.89
C ALA A 278 11.08 10.09 -18.36
N ALA A 279 11.13 8.86 -17.86
CA ALA A 279 11.28 8.59 -16.43
C ALA A 279 12.64 9.05 -15.89
N LEU A 280 13.71 8.84 -16.64
CA LEU A 280 15.05 9.34 -16.29
C LEU A 280 15.08 10.88 -16.28
N ALA A 281 14.53 11.54 -17.29
CA ALA A 281 14.44 13.00 -17.33
C ALA A 281 13.65 13.56 -16.13
N ALA A 282 12.56 12.90 -15.72
CA ALA A 282 11.82 13.28 -14.51
C ALA A 282 12.67 13.15 -13.23
N SER A 283 13.45 12.08 -13.08
CA SER A 283 14.41 11.95 -11.96
C SER A 283 15.47 13.06 -11.99
N ALA A 284 15.95 13.44 -13.17
CA ALA A 284 16.90 14.53 -13.33
C ALA A 284 16.32 15.89 -12.90
N ILE A 285 15.07 16.17 -13.31
CA ILE A 285 14.33 17.39 -12.93
C ILE A 285 14.13 17.45 -11.42
N ALA A 286 13.88 16.29 -10.78
CA ALA A 286 13.76 16.17 -9.33
C ALA A 286 15.10 16.37 -8.57
N GLY A 287 16.21 16.66 -9.26
CA GLY A 287 17.50 16.90 -8.63
C GLY A 287 18.21 15.64 -8.16
N ARG A 288 17.86 14.48 -8.72
CA ARG A 288 18.50 13.20 -8.38
C ARG A 288 20.02 13.25 -8.62
N ARG A 289 20.78 12.73 -7.64
CA ARG A 289 22.25 12.52 -7.74
C ARG A 289 22.67 11.07 -7.49
N ALA A 290 21.90 10.34 -6.68
CA ALA A 290 22.12 8.93 -6.43
C ALA A 290 21.80 8.08 -7.67
N PRO A 291 22.35 6.86 -7.79
CA PRO A 291 22.13 5.98 -8.92
C PRO A 291 20.63 5.71 -9.16
N VAL A 292 20.28 5.53 -10.43
CA VAL A 292 18.94 5.10 -10.86
C VAL A 292 19.07 3.75 -11.56
N VAL A 293 18.27 2.79 -11.12
CA VAL A 293 18.22 1.43 -11.66
C VAL A 293 17.23 1.39 -12.82
N SER A 294 17.74 1.14 -14.02
CA SER A 294 16.95 0.83 -15.21
C SER A 294 16.75 -0.67 -15.29
N VAL A 295 15.50 -1.10 -15.35
CA VAL A 295 15.14 -2.50 -15.62
C VAL A 295 14.63 -2.58 -17.04
N SER A 296 15.35 -3.30 -17.89
CA SER A 296 14.93 -3.48 -19.29
C SER A 296 13.86 -4.58 -19.33
N GLY A 297 12.59 -4.17 -19.42
CA GLY A 297 11.46 -5.10 -19.57
C GLY A 297 11.39 -5.62 -21.00
N GLY A 298 11.52 -6.94 -21.18
CA GLY A 298 11.33 -7.58 -22.47
C GLY A 298 10.00 -7.20 -23.15
N ARG A 299 10.08 -7.03 -24.48
CA ARG A 299 9.06 -6.62 -25.46
C ARG A 299 8.90 -5.10 -25.69
N SER A 300 9.94 -4.45 -26.18
CA SER A 300 9.73 -3.47 -27.25
C SER A 300 9.71 -4.22 -28.59
N ASN A 301 8.66 -4.04 -29.38
CA ASN A 301 8.60 -4.54 -30.77
C ASN A 301 9.53 -3.75 -31.72
N LEU A 302 10.26 -2.76 -31.19
CA LEU A 302 11.40 -2.14 -31.84
C LEU A 302 12.64 -2.59 -31.06
N GLY A 303 13.54 -3.28 -31.75
CA GLY A 303 14.86 -3.63 -31.23
C GLY A 303 15.63 -2.40 -30.79
N ASP A 304 16.54 -2.61 -29.86
CA ASP A 304 17.45 -1.66 -29.21
C ASP A 304 16.89 -0.97 -27.95
N ASP A 305 17.51 -1.28 -26.81
CA ASP A 305 17.35 -0.53 -25.57
C ASP A 305 17.87 0.89 -25.82
N PRO A 306 17.08 1.96 -25.60
CA PRO A 306 17.50 3.33 -25.91
C PRO A 306 18.71 3.80 -25.08
N LEU A 307 19.15 3.01 -24.11
CA LEU A 307 20.38 3.22 -23.34
C LEU A 307 21.61 2.53 -23.95
N ASP A 308 21.46 1.61 -24.92
CA ASP A 308 22.60 1.00 -25.59
C ASP A 308 23.43 2.05 -26.33
N GLY A 309 24.74 2.11 -26.06
CA GLY A 309 25.65 3.13 -26.57
C GLY A 309 25.47 4.55 -25.99
N ALA A 310 24.30 4.90 -25.44
CA ALA A 310 23.98 6.25 -24.98
C ALA A 310 23.96 6.43 -23.45
N ALA A 311 23.93 5.35 -22.66
CA ALA A 311 23.76 5.41 -21.20
C ALA A 311 24.73 6.36 -20.49
N ALA A 312 26.02 6.36 -20.86
CA ALA A 312 27.03 7.21 -20.24
C ALA A 312 26.81 8.70 -20.56
N SER A 313 26.41 9.03 -21.80
CA SER A 313 26.09 10.40 -22.21
C SER A 313 24.85 10.91 -21.47
N ILE A 314 23.81 10.08 -21.40
CA ILE A 314 22.57 10.37 -20.68
C ILE A 314 22.85 10.58 -19.18
N ALA A 315 23.64 9.71 -18.55
CA ALA A 315 24.04 9.83 -17.14
C ALA A 315 24.73 11.18 -16.86
N ARG A 316 25.70 11.59 -17.70
CA ARG A 316 26.40 12.88 -17.58
C ARG A 316 25.45 14.07 -17.76
N ARG A 317 24.53 13.96 -18.70
CA ARG A 317 23.54 15.00 -19.01
C ARG A 317 22.50 15.18 -17.91
N PHE A 318 22.09 14.09 -17.29
CA PHE A 318 21.11 14.09 -16.21
C PHE A 318 21.73 14.33 -14.83
N GLY A 319 23.02 14.03 -14.66
CA GLY A 319 23.76 14.37 -13.46
C GLY A 319 23.79 13.25 -12.41
N TYR A 320 23.53 12.00 -12.79
CA TYR A 320 23.54 10.85 -11.87
C TYR A 320 23.92 9.54 -12.59
N PRO A 321 24.46 8.53 -11.87
CA PRO A 321 24.78 7.23 -12.45
C PRO A 321 23.55 6.41 -12.85
N ILE A 322 23.62 5.70 -13.97
CA ILE A 322 22.58 4.77 -14.43
C ILE A 322 23.09 3.34 -14.28
N VAL A 323 22.31 2.49 -13.62
CA VAL A 323 22.59 1.06 -13.43
C VAL A 323 21.58 0.27 -14.24
N ARG A 324 22.04 -0.54 -15.19
CA ARG A 324 21.18 -1.33 -16.07
C ARG A 324 21.16 -2.77 -15.56
N VAL A 325 19.96 -3.32 -15.38
CA VAL A 325 19.71 -4.68 -14.89
C VAL A 325 18.70 -5.37 -15.78
#